data_AF-A0A160VG68-F1
#
_entry.id   AF-A0A160VG68-F1
#
_cell.length_a   1.000
_cell.length_b   1.000
_cell.length_c   1.000
_cell.angle_alpha   90.00
_cell.angle_beta   90.00
_cell.angle_gamma   90.00
#
_symmetry.space_group_name_H-M   'P 1'
#
loop_
_entity.id
_entity.type
_entity.pdbx_description
1 polymer ?
#
loop_
_entity_poly.entity_id
_entity_poly.type
_entity_poly.pdbx_seq_one_letter_code
_entity_poly.pdbx_strand_id
1 'polypeptide(L)' 'MAMLDYSVKLTERPGDMILEDVERLKDAGFNDRAILDINQIVAYFAYVNRVADGLGVELEDFWKKK' A
#
# COMPACT_ATOMS: atom_id res chain seq x y z
N MET A 1 1.25 10.73 -9.79
CA MET A 1 0.76 9.34 -9.70
C MET A 1 1.78 8.37 -9.11
N ALA A 2 3.10 8.64 -9.17
CA ALA A 2 4.18 7.73 -8.72
C ALA A 2 3.93 6.99 -7.38
N MET A 3 3.47 7.69 -6.33
CA MET A 3 3.13 7.05 -5.04
C MET A 3 2.05 5.98 -5.17
N LEU A 4 0.96 6.27 -5.90
CA LEU A 4 -0.14 5.34 -6.09
C LEU A 4 0.27 4.19 -7.03
N ASP A 5 1.04 4.48 -8.08
CA ASP A 5 1.55 3.44 -8.99
C ASP A 5 2.47 2.45 -8.26
N TYR A 6 3.36 2.95 -7.40
CA TYR A 6 4.17 2.14 -6.50
C TYR A 6 3.29 1.30 -5.55
N SER A 7 2.27 1.92 -4.96
CA SER A 7 1.35 1.26 -4.01
C SER A 7 0.56 0.13 -4.67
N VAL A 8 0.10 0.34 -5.91
CA VAL A 8 -0.59 -0.69 -6.71
C VAL A 8 0.35 -1.84 -7.01
N LYS A 9 1.56 -1.57 -7.53
CA LYS A 9 2.54 -2.63 -7.84
C LYS A 9 2.91 -3.45 -6.62
N LEU A 10 3.21 -2.79 -5.49
CA LEU A 10 3.56 -3.45 -4.24
C LEU A 10 2.41 -4.30 -3.67
N THR A 11 1.16 -3.93 -3.97
CA THR A 11 -0.03 -4.68 -3.54
C THR A 11 -0.29 -5.90 -4.43
N GLU A 12 -0.28 -5.72 -5.74
CA GLU A 12 -0.66 -6.76 -6.71
C GLU A 12 0.48 -7.74 -7.03
N ARG A 13 1.71 -7.23 -7.12
CA ARG A 13 2.89 -7.95 -7.59
C ARG A 13 4.12 -7.63 -6.73
N PRO A 14 4.08 -7.88 -5.41
CA PRO A 14 5.21 -7.59 -4.52
C PRO A 14 6.51 -8.31 -4.89
N GLY A 15 6.42 -9.47 -5.55
CA GLY A 15 7.59 -10.23 -6.02
C GLY A 15 8.34 -9.59 -7.19
N ASP A 16 7.71 -8.64 -7.90
CA ASP A 16 8.27 -7.98 -9.08
C ASP A 16 8.89 -6.61 -8.74
N MET A 17 8.98 -6.25 -7.46
CA MET A 17 9.53 -4.97 -7.02
C MET A 17 11.03 -4.90 -7.31
N ILE A 18 11.45 -3.79 -7.91
CA ILE A 18 12.84 -3.52 -8.31
C ILE A 18 13.27 -2.13 -7.83
N LEU A 19 14.57 -1.83 -7.91
CA LEU A 19 15.14 -0.57 -7.43
C LEU A 19 14.54 0.64 -8.15
N GLU A 20 14.26 0.51 -9.44
CA GLU A 20 13.70 1.56 -10.29
C GLU A 20 12.32 2.03 -9.82
N ASP A 21 11.55 1.18 -9.13
CA ASP A 21 10.26 1.61 -8.55
C ASP A 21 10.48 2.61 -7.40
N VAL A 22 11.55 2.45 -6.64
CA VAL A 22 11.95 3.37 -5.56
C VAL A 22 12.56 4.64 -6.13
N GLU A 23 13.41 4.52 -7.16
CA GLU A 23 14.00 5.67 -7.84
C GLU A 23 12.95 6.59 -8.45
N ARG A 24 11.88 6.04 -9.04
CA ARG A 24 10.73 6.84 -9.53
C ARG A 24 10.04 7.65 -8.43
N LEU A 25 10.04 7.16 -7.18
CA LEU A 25 9.55 7.95 -6.05
C LEU A 25 10.52 9.09 -5.69
N LYS A 26 11.83 8.83 -5.76
CA LYS A 26 12.86 9.87 -5.54
C LYS A 26 12.75 10.96 -6.60
N ASP A 27 12.60 10.59 -7.87
CA ASP A 27 12.42 11.52 -9.00
C ASP A 27 11.15 12.36 -8.86
N ALA A 28 10.11 11.80 -8.21
CA ALA A 28 8.89 12.52 -7.88
C ALA A 28 9.03 13.46 -6.66
N GLY A 29 10.22 13.55 -6.06
CA GLY A 29 10.53 14.45 -4.95
C GLY A 29 10.33 13.87 -3.55
N PHE A 30 10.06 12.56 -3.43
CA PHE A 30 9.99 11.91 -2.12
C PHE A 30 11.40 11.66 -1.57
N ASN A 31 11.63 12.06 -0.32
CA ASN A 31 12.85 11.68 0.39
C ASN A 31 12.78 10.24 0.89
N ASP A 32 13.91 9.68 1.32
CA ASP A 32 14.00 8.28 1.78
C ASP A 32 13.01 7.97 2.91
N ARG A 33 12.77 8.94 3.80
CA ARG A 33 11.80 8.77 4.90
C ARG A 33 10.37 8.63 4.38
N ALA A 34 9.96 9.48 3.45
CA ALA A 34 8.63 9.44 2.85
C ALA A 34 8.43 8.14 2.05
N ILE A 35 9.46 7.66 1.36
CA ILE A 35 9.44 6.38 0.64
C ILE A 35 9.24 5.21 1.62
N LEU A 36 9.95 5.23 2.75
CA LEU A 36 9.77 4.24 3.81
C LEU A 36 8.34 4.28 4.36
N ASP A 37 7.80 5.48 4.64
CA ASP A 37 6.43 5.63 5.15
C ASP A 37 5.41 5.11 4.12
N ILE A 38 5.57 5.40 2.82
CA ILE A 38 4.72 4.87 1.74
C ILE A 38 4.75 3.33 1.76
N ASN A 39 5.94 2.72 1.75
CA ASN A 39 6.09 1.27 1.75
C ASN A 39 5.41 0.63 2.97
N GLN A 40 5.65 1.18 4.17
CA GLN A 40 5.10 0.66 5.41
C GLN A 40 3.57 0.74 5.45
N ILE A 41 2.98 1.86 5.01
CA ILE A 41 1.53 2.03 4.96
C ILE A 41 0.91 0.99 4.01
N VAL A 42 1.46 0.86 2.80
CA VAL A 42 0.95 -0.09 1.80
C VAL A 42 1.06 -1.53 2.33
N ALA A 43 2.20 -1.91 2.90
CA ALA A 43 2.40 -3.24 3.47
C ALA A 43 1.46 -3.52 4.65
N TYR A 44 1.25 -2.54 5.52
CA TYR A 44 0.35 -2.65 6.66
C TYR A 44 -1.10 -2.90 6.22
N PHE A 45 -1.61 -2.12 5.26
CA PHE A 45 -2.95 -2.36 4.74
C PHE A 45 -3.06 -3.70 4.02
N ALA A 46 -2.04 -4.11 3.28
CA ALA A 46 -2.03 -5.43 2.67
C ALA A 46 -2.11 -6.56 3.72
N TYR A 47 -1.48 -6.40 4.88
CA TYR A 47 -1.63 -7.33 6.01
C TYR A 47 -3.04 -7.29 6.60
N VAL A 48 -3.54 -6.09 6.95
CA VAL A 48 -4.87 -5.91 7.58
C VAL A 48 -5.98 -6.43 6.68
N ASN A 49 -5.93 -6.15 5.38
CA ASN A 49 -6.92 -6.65 4.41
C ASN A 49 -6.95 -8.18 4.40
N ARG A 50 -5.78 -8.84 4.41
CA ARG A 50 -5.72 -10.31 4.47
C ARG A 50 -6.29 -10.88 5.76
N VAL A 51 -6.08 -10.20 6.89
CA VAL A 51 -6.66 -10.61 8.17
C VAL A 51 -8.18 -10.44 8.17
N ALA A 52 -8.67 -9.28 7.73
CA ALA A 52 -10.09 -8.97 7.69
C ALA A 52 -10.83 -9.91 6.73
N ASP A 53 -10.37 -10.00 5.48
CA ASP A 53 -11.00 -10.83 4.45
C ASP A 53 -10.85 -12.32 4.76
N GLY A 54 -9.68 -12.74 5.26
CA GLY A 54 -9.40 -14.14 5.59
C GLY A 54 -10.22 -14.67 6.77
N LEU A 55 -10.67 -13.80 7.67
CA LEU A 55 -11.53 -14.14 8.81
C LEU A 55 -13.01 -13.77 8.58
N GLY A 56 -13.35 -13.11 7.48
CA GLY A 56 -14.71 -12.65 7.19
C GLY A 56 -15.19 -11.53 8.11
N VAL A 57 -14.30 -10.61 8.50
CA VAL A 57 -14.64 -9.46 9.35
C VAL A 57 -15.59 -8.52 8.61
N GLU A 58 -16.75 -8.23 9.20
CA GLU A 58 -17.71 -7.28 8.66
C GLU A 58 -17.48 -5.85 9.20
N LEU A 59 -17.90 -4.87 8.40
CA LEU A 59 -17.98 -3.48 8.87
C LEU A 59 -19.04 -3.32 9.97
N GLU A 60 -18.79 -2.39 10.88
CA GLU A 60 -19.74 -2.01 11.92
C GLU A 60 -21.04 -1.47 11.32
N ASP A 61 -22.17 -1.67 12.01
CA ASP A 61 -23.50 -1.27 11.56
C ASP A 61 -23.63 0.22 11.23
N PHE A 62 -22.81 1.06 11.85
CA PHE A 62 -22.75 2.49 11.54
C PHE A 62 -22.40 2.76 10.07
N TRP A 63 -21.50 1.97 9.48
CA TRP A 63 -21.05 2.12 8.08
C TRP A 63 -22.05 1.56 7.05
N LYS A 64 -22.94 0.66 7.48
CA LYS A 64 -23.98 0.05 6.62
C LYS A 64 -25.18 0.96 6.36
N LYS A 65 -25.34 2.04 7.13
CA LYS A 65 -26.51 2.95 7.10
C LYS A 65 -26.31 4.20 6.22
N LYS A 66 -25.21 4.28 5.48
CA LYS A 66 -24.88 5.40 4.60
C LYS A 66 -25.09 5.02 3.14
#